data_AF-A0A415UEG8-F1
#
_entry.id   AF-A0A415UEG8-F1
#
_cell.length_a   1.000
_cell.length_b   1.000
_cell.length_c   1.000
_cell.angle_alpha   90.00
_cell.angle_beta   90.00
_cell.angle_gamma   90.00
#
_symmetry.space_group_name_H-M   'P 1'
#
loop_
_entity.id
_entity.type
_entity.pdbx_description
1 polymer ?
#
loop_
_entity_poly.entity_id
_entity_poly.type
_entity_poly.pdbx_seq_one_letter_code
_entity_poly.pdbx_strand_id
1 'polypeptide(L)'
;MHQHGLKTSPATTGCSYYLSECMEKHLPRFLENGTTAIICSQDTLVNAALIQCQQLGYQVPDDVSIIGFDDLPIAAYTSPPLTTIRQNRIELGKSGFFALSSLLNGISISTFLLHTQLIERKSTGNVPVA
;
A
#
# COMPACT_ATOMS: atom_id res chain seq x y z
N MET A 1 4.01 5.76 -12.79
CA MET A 1 3.02 5.87 -13.89
C MET A 1 3.58 6.69 -15.06
N HIS A 2 3.70 8.03 -14.97
CA HIS A 2 4.14 8.88 -16.09
C HIS A 2 5.48 8.48 -16.75
N GLN A 3 6.52 8.18 -15.96
CA GLN A 3 7.84 7.78 -16.48
C GLN A 3 7.80 6.51 -17.36
N HIS A 4 6.75 5.69 -17.23
CA HIS A 4 6.57 4.46 -18.00
C HIS A 4 5.44 4.58 -19.03
N GLY A 5 5.00 5.81 -19.36
CA GLY A 5 3.93 6.05 -20.33
C GLY A 5 2.52 5.65 -19.87
N LEU A 6 2.36 5.22 -18.60
CA LEU A 6 1.07 4.83 -18.05
C LEU A 6 0.24 6.08 -17.71
N LYS A 7 -1.00 6.11 -18.19
CA LYS A 7 -1.96 7.18 -17.91
C LYS A 7 -2.64 6.95 -16.57
N THR A 8 -2.76 8.00 -15.77
CA THR A 8 -3.59 8.00 -14.56
C THR A 8 -4.96 8.57 -14.89
N SER A 9 -6.02 7.98 -14.35
CA SER A 9 -7.37 8.54 -14.47
C SER A 9 -8.09 8.53 -13.11
N PRO A 10 -9.07 9.43 -12.90
CA PRO A 10 -9.95 9.35 -11.73
C PRO A 10 -10.69 8.01 -11.61
N ALA A 11 -10.89 7.28 -12.71
CA ALA A 11 -11.51 5.95 -12.72
C ALA A 11 -10.65 4.87 -12.04
N THR A 12 -9.33 5.07 -12.01
CA THR A 12 -8.32 4.16 -11.45
C THR A 12 -7.74 4.64 -10.10
N THR A 13 -8.31 5.69 -9.52
CA THR A 13 -7.87 6.26 -8.25
C THR A 13 -9.04 6.46 -7.30
N GLY A 14 -8.83 6.19 -6.02
CA GLY A 14 -9.86 6.30 -5.00
C GLY A 14 -9.23 6.68 -3.67
N CYS A 15 -9.92 7.56 -2.94
CA CYS A 15 -9.54 7.97 -1.60
C CYS A 15 -10.83 8.22 -0.81
N SER A 16 -10.88 7.72 0.41
CA SER A 16 -11.98 7.92 1.35
C SER A 16 -11.43 7.96 2.76
N TYR A 17 -12.14 8.65 3.66
CA TYR A 17 -11.79 8.69 5.07
C TYR A 17 -12.04 7.36 5.78
N TYR A 18 -12.98 6.57 5.27
CA TYR A 18 -13.38 5.30 5.88
C TYR A 18 -12.98 4.12 5.01
N LEU A 19 -12.50 3.07 5.70
CA LEU A 19 -12.13 1.80 5.07
C LEU A 19 -13.31 1.18 4.31
N SER A 20 -14.51 1.20 4.91
CA SER A 20 -15.72 0.67 4.29
C SER A 20 -16.04 1.36 2.96
N GLU A 21 -15.92 2.68 2.90
CA GLU A 21 -16.16 3.41 1.65
C GLU A 21 -15.15 3.05 0.56
N CYS A 22 -13.87 2.82 0.91
CA CYS A 22 -12.89 2.34 -0.06
C CYS A 22 -13.29 0.99 -0.66
N MET A 23 -13.81 0.10 0.18
CA MET A 23 -14.25 -1.24 -0.19
C MET A 23 -15.55 -1.23 -0.98
N GLU A 24 -16.53 -0.41 -0.59
CA GLU A 24 -17.84 -0.36 -1.25
C GLU A 24 -17.81 0.41 -2.57
N LYS A 25 -17.03 1.48 -2.66
CA LYS A 25 -17.07 2.40 -3.82
C LYS A 25 -15.92 2.17 -4.80
N HIS A 26 -14.69 1.99 -4.29
CA HIS A 26 -13.50 2.05 -5.14
C HIS A 26 -13.08 0.67 -5.65
N LEU A 27 -13.05 -0.34 -4.77
CA LEU A 27 -12.58 -1.67 -5.16
C LEU A 27 -13.42 -2.31 -6.28
N PRO A 28 -14.77 -2.40 -6.20
CA PRO A 28 -15.59 -2.96 -7.27
C PRO A 28 -15.36 -2.27 -8.61
N ARG A 29 -15.32 -0.93 -8.60
CA ARG A 29 -15.05 -0.11 -9.78
C ARG A 29 -13.69 -0.42 -10.40
N PHE A 30 -12.65 -0.65 -9.60
CA PHE A 30 -11.32 -1.00 -10.13
C PHE A 30 -11.34 -2.37 -10.81
N LEU A 31 -11.97 -3.35 -10.17
CA LEU A 31 -12.08 -4.72 -10.68
C LEU A 31 -12.91 -4.76 -11.98
N GLU A 32 -14.07 -4.10 -12.01
CA GLU A 32 -14.94 -4.00 -13.20
C GLU A 32 -14.25 -3.32 -14.39
N ASN A 33 -13.35 -2.37 -14.13
CA ASN A 33 -12.57 -1.69 -15.17
C ASN A 33 -11.34 -2.49 -15.65
N GLY A 34 -11.16 -3.73 -15.18
CA GLY A 34 -10.03 -4.58 -15.58
C GLY A 34 -8.69 -4.11 -15.01
N THR A 35 -8.68 -3.51 -13.82
CA THR A 35 -7.44 -3.12 -13.14
C THR A 35 -6.65 -4.38 -12.76
N THR A 36 -5.43 -4.51 -13.27
CA THR A 36 -4.57 -5.69 -13.03
C THR A 36 -3.69 -5.56 -11.79
N ALA A 37 -3.52 -4.35 -11.26
CA ALA A 37 -2.76 -4.11 -10.04
C ALA A 37 -3.30 -2.91 -9.24
N ILE A 38 -3.37 -3.04 -7.92
CA ILE A 38 -3.83 -2.00 -6.98
C ILE A 38 -2.71 -1.66 -6.00
N ILE A 39 -2.44 -0.37 -5.85
CA ILE A 39 -1.50 0.17 -4.85
C ILE A 39 -2.32 0.78 -3.71
N CYS A 40 -2.21 0.21 -2.52
CA CYS A 40 -2.86 0.69 -1.31
C CYS A 40 -1.88 1.49 -0.44
N SER A 41 -2.37 2.54 0.20
CA SER A 41 -1.55 3.44 1.05
C SER A 41 -1.23 2.89 2.44
N GLN A 42 -1.82 1.76 2.84
CA GLN A 42 -1.60 1.13 4.14
C GLN A 42 -1.99 -0.36 4.12
N ASP A 43 -1.32 -1.18 4.92
CA ASP A 43 -1.54 -2.64 4.94
C ASP A 43 -2.95 -3.05 5.42
N THR A 44 -3.60 -2.26 6.29
CA THR A 44 -4.98 -2.55 6.73
C THR A 44 -6.01 -2.40 5.60
N LEU A 45 -5.77 -1.48 4.67
CA LEU A 45 -6.57 -1.32 3.47
C LEU A 45 -6.40 -2.53 2.55
N VAL A 46 -5.18 -3.05 2.43
CA VAL A 46 -4.93 -4.26 1.66
C VAL A 46 -5.63 -5.46 2.29
N ASN A 47 -5.55 -5.64 3.61
CA ASN A 47 -6.21 -6.78 4.25
C ASN A 47 -7.73 -6.79 3.98
N ALA A 48 -8.38 -5.63 4.02
CA ALA A 48 -9.79 -5.51 3.64
C ALA A 48 -10.01 -5.82 2.14
N ALA A 49 -9.14 -5.33 1.27
CA ALA A 49 -9.22 -5.60 -0.16
C ALA A 49 -9.05 -7.09 -0.49
N LEU A 50 -8.11 -7.79 0.17
CA LEU A 50 -7.92 -9.24 0.00
C LEU A 50 -9.19 -10.01 0.37
N ILE A 51 -9.81 -9.68 1.51
CA ILE A 51 -11.06 -10.30 1.96
C ILE A 51 -12.19 -10.05 0.95
N GLN A 52 -12.33 -8.81 0.47
CA GLN A 52 -13.40 -8.45 -0.44
C GLN A 52 -13.19 -9.01 -1.84
N CYS A 53 -11.95 -9.04 -2.35
CA CYS A 53 -11.61 -9.74 -3.60
C CYS A 53 -12.06 -11.19 -3.53
N GLN A 54 -11.72 -11.89 -2.43
CA GLN A 54 -12.16 -13.26 -2.21
C GLN A 54 -13.69 -13.40 -2.20
N GLN A 55 -14.41 -12.49 -1.54
CA GLN A 55 -15.88 -12.48 -1.51
C GLN A 55 -16.51 -12.23 -2.90
N LEU A 56 -15.83 -11.43 -3.73
CA LEU A 56 -16.24 -11.11 -5.10
C LEU A 56 -15.77 -12.17 -6.12
N GLY A 57 -15.04 -13.21 -5.67
CA GLY A 57 -14.54 -14.29 -6.52
C GLY A 57 -13.26 -13.98 -7.29
N TYR A 58 -12.56 -12.88 -6.97
CA TYR A 58 -11.25 -12.54 -7.53
C TYR A 58 -10.12 -13.17 -6.72
N GLN A 59 -9.16 -13.76 -7.42
CA GLN A 59 -7.94 -14.31 -6.85
C GLN A 59 -6.81 -13.29 -6.88
N VAL A 60 -6.12 -13.16 -5.74
CA VAL A 60 -4.88 -12.39 -5.62
C VAL A 60 -3.73 -13.38 -5.48
N PRO A 61 -2.68 -13.31 -6.32
CA PRO A 61 -2.39 -12.27 -7.31
C PRO A 61 -2.92 -12.57 -8.73
N ASP A 62 -3.59 -13.69 -8.95
CA ASP A 62 -3.82 -14.26 -10.30
C ASP A 62 -4.75 -13.42 -11.18
N ASP A 63 -5.80 -12.81 -10.62
CA ASP A 63 -6.70 -11.90 -11.34
C ASP A 63 -6.29 -10.43 -11.13
N VAL A 64 -5.85 -10.10 -9.92
CA VAL A 64 -5.42 -8.75 -9.55
C VAL A 64 -4.27 -8.81 -8.54
N SER A 65 -3.20 -8.10 -8.84
CA SER A 65 -2.08 -7.91 -7.90
C SER A 65 -2.39 -6.79 -6.91
N ILE A 66 -2.00 -6.95 -5.64
CA ILE A 66 -2.19 -5.91 -4.63
C ILE A 66 -0.89 -5.68 -3.85
N ILE A 67 -0.48 -4.42 -3.73
CA ILE A 67 0.66 -4.00 -2.92
C ILE A 67 0.22 -3.03 -1.81
N GLY A 68 0.81 -3.19 -0.62
CA GLY A 68 0.59 -2.34 0.53
C GLY A 68 1.72 -1.34 0.81
N PHE A 69 1.58 -0.70 1.96
CA PHE A 69 2.56 0.21 2.53
C PHE A 69 2.53 0.05 4.06
N ASP A 70 3.71 -0.04 4.67
CA ASP A 70 4.04 -0.09 6.11
C ASP A 70 4.85 -1.32 6.50
N ASP A 71 4.53 -2.49 5.98
CA ASP A 71 4.98 -3.80 6.48
C ASP A 71 4.66 -3.97 7.98
N LEU A 72 3.36 -3.91 8.31
CA LEU A 72 2.83 -4.29 9.60
C LEU A 72 3.07 -5.79 9.84
N PRO A 73 3.17 -6.24 11.11
CA PRO A 73 3.41 -7.66 11.40
C PRO A 73 2.43 -8.62 10.73
N ILE A 74 1.17 -8.19 10.53
CA ILE A 74 0.12 -8.98 9.86
C ILE A 74 0.43 -9.26 8.38
N ALA A 75 1.26 -8.44 7.71
CA ALA A 75 1.54 -8.56 6.28
C ALA A 75 2.14 -9.92 5.89
N ALA A 76 2.91 -10.56 6.78
CA ALA A 76 3.44 -11.90 6.54
C ALA A 76 2.39 -13.02 6.66
N TYR A 77 1.25 -12.73 7.30
CA TYR A 77 0.20 -13.70 7.66
C TYR A 77 -1.13 -13.45 6.97
N THR A 78 -1.21 -12.44 6.08
CA THR A 78 -2.35 -12.32 5.17
C THR A 78 -2.40 -13.51 4.22
N SER A 79 -3.55 -13.73 3.59
CA SER A 79 -3.73 -14.79 2.60
C SER A 79 -4.16 -14.16 1.26
N PRO A 80 -3.27 -14.06 0.26
CA PRO A 80 -1.84 -14.41 0.29
C PRO A 80 -0.98 -13.44 1.14
N PRO A 81 0.26 -13.84 1.53
CA PRO A 81 1.20 -12.94 2.19
C PRO A 81 1.48 -11.68 1.38
N LEU A 82 1.37 -10.52 2.03
CA LEU A 82 1.28 -9.20 1.41
C LEU A 82 2.63 -8.66 0.91
N THR A 83 2.74 -8.35 -0.38
CA THR A 83 3.84 -7.52 -0.90
C THR A 83 3.64 -6.07 -0.46
N THR A 84 4.64 -5.41 0.14
CA THR A 84 4.46 -4.08 0.74
C THR A 84 5.77 -3.29 0.83
N ILE A 85 5.67 -1.98 1.02
CA ILE A 85 6.82 -1.11 1.31
C ILE A 85 7.04 -1.03 2.82
N ARG A 86 8.14 -1.59 3.31
CA ARG A 86 8.55 -1.48 4.72
C ARG A 86 9.05 -0.07 5.01
N GLN A 87 8.41 0.56 5.98
CA GLN A 87 8.91 1.79 6.60
C GLN A 87 9.79 1.45 7.80
N ASN A 88 10.93 2.13 7.97
CA ASN A 88 11.73 2.00 9.18
C ASN A 88 11.09 2.81 10.33
N ARG A 89 9.97 2.31 10.86
CA ARG A 89 9.16 2.99 11.88
C ARG A 89 9.93 3.27 13.18
N ILE A 90 10.85 2.38 13.55
CA ILE A 90 11.70 2.55 14.73
C ILE A 90 12.63 3.74 14.52
N GLU A 91 13.30 3.81 13.37
CA GLU A 91 14.18 4.92 13.06
C GLU A 91 13.42 6.23 12.86
N LEU A 92 12.20 6.18 12.32
CA LEU A 92 11.31 7.33 12.24
C LEU A 92 10.98 7.90 13.62
N GLY A 93 10.60 7.05 14.57
CA GLY A 93 10.33 7.46 15.95
C GLY A 93 11.56 8.05 16.64
N LYS A 94 12.72 7.38 16.51
CA LYS A 94 14.00 7.88 17.03
C LYS A 94 14.36 9.24 16.44
N SER A 95 14.30 9.36 15.12
CA SER A 95 14.61 10.60 14.38
C SER A 95 13.71 11.75 14.82
N GLY A 96 12.40 11.49 14.98
CA GLY A 96 11.45 12.48 15.50
C GLY A 96 11.76 12.93 16.92
N PHE A 97 12.12 11.99 17.80
CA PHE A 97 12.55 12.33 19.16
C PHE A 97 13.84 13.15 19.17
N PHE A 98 14.86 12.76 18.40
CA PHE A 98 16.11 13.50 18.29
C PHE A 98 15.90 14.91 17.72
N ALA A 99 15.04 15.04 16.71
CA ALA A 99 14.67 16.33 16.14
C ALA A 99 14.03 17.24 17.19
N LEU A 100 13.02 16.74 17.92
CA LEU A 100 12.36 17.48 18.98
C LEU A 100 13.32 17.88 20.10
N SER A 101 14.15 16.94 20.56
CA SER A 101 15.13 17.18 21.61
C SER A 101 16.16 18.24 21.20
N SER A 102 16.62 18.22 19.95
CA SER A 102 17.56 19.22 19.41
C SER A 102 16.94 20.62 19.42
N LEU A 103 15.71 20.74 18.93
CA LEU A 103 14.98 22.01 18.89
C LEU A 103 14.74 22.59 20.29
N LEU A 104 14.40 21.76 21.28
CA LEU A 104 14.25 22.18 22.68
C LEU A 104 15.55 22.72 23.29
N ASN A 105 16.71 22.29 22.78
CA ASN A 105 18.04 22.76 23.21
C ASN A 105 18.61 23.87 22.32
N GLY A 106 17.81 24.46 21.42
CA GLY A 106 18.25 25.52 20.52
C GLY A 106 19.18 25.07 19.40
N ILE A 107 19.23 23.76 19.11
CA ILE A 107 20.03 23.18 18.04
C ILE A 107 19.15 23.06 16.79
N SER A 108 19.58 23.68 15.69
CA SER A 108 18.90 23.57 14.40
C SER A 108 19.05 22.18 13.81
N ILE A 109 18.02 21.73 13.09
CA ILE A 109 17.99 20.43 12.43
C ILE A 109 17.81 20.60 10.92
N SER A 110 18.37 19.67 10.15
CA SER A 110 18.15 19.54 8.71
C SER A 110 17.17 18.40 8.41
N THR A 111 16.75 18.28 7.16
CA THR A 111 15.96 17.14 6.70
C THR A 111 16.79 15.84 6.75
N PHE A 112 16.18 14.76 7.25
CA PHE A 112 16.74 13.42 7.24
C PHE A 112 15.85 12.52 6.36
N LEU A 113 16.44 11.83 5.38
CA LEU A 113 15.72 10.90 4.52
C LEU A 113 15.84 9.48 5.07
N LEU A 114 14.70 8.88 5.45
CA LEU A 114 14.63 7.47 5.81
C LEU A 114 14.27 6.65 4.58
N HIS A 115 15.18 5.76 4.18
CA HIS A 115 14.98 4.90 3.04
C HIS A 115 13.97 3.80 3.38
N THR A 116 13.04 3.57 2.47
CA THR A 116 12.09 2.45 2.54
C THR A 116 12.63 1.24 1.77
N GLN A 117 12.03 0.08 2.00
CA GLN A 117 12.40 -1.16 1.30
C GLN A 117 11.14 -1.83 0.76
N LEU A 118 11.18 -2.28 -0.50
CA LEU A 118 10.16 -3.19 -1.02
C LEU A 118 10.36 -4.58 -0.41
N ILE A 119 9.30 -5.12 0.19
CA ILE A 119 9.23 -6.49 0.70
C ILE A 119 8.31 -7.27 -0.22
N GLU A 120 8.91 -8.04 -1.12
CA GLU A 120 8.18 -8.92 -2.04
C GLU A 120 7.67 -10.16 -1.31
N ARG A 121 6.38 -10.46 -1.49
CA ARG A 121 5.73 -11.68 -1.01
C ARG A 121 4.87 -12.29 -2.11
N LYS A 122 3.67 -12.79 -1.78
CA LYS A 122 2.76 -13.48 -2.71
C LYS A 122 1.57 -12.60 -3.13
N SER A 123 1.62 -11.33 -2.75
CA SER A 123 0.80 -10.19 -3.12
C SER A 123 0.51 -9.93 -4.59
N THR A 124 1.52 -10.25 -5.38
CA THR A 124 1.77 -9.64 -6.68
C THR A 124 2.30 -10.71 -7.62
N GLY A 125 1.91 -10.64 -8.89
CA GLY A 125 2.29 -11.59 -9.92
C GLY A 125 2.42 -10.91 -11.28
N ASN A 126 2.63 -11.73 -12.31
CA ASN A 126 2.58 -11.25 -13.68
C ASN A 126 1.14 -10.82 -14.02
N VAL A 127 1.01 -9.89 -14.98
CA VAL A 127 -0.30 -9.50 -15.51
C VAL A 127 -1.02 -10.75 -16.03
N PRO A 128 -2.33 -10.94 -15.75
CA PRO A 128 -3.10 -12.05 -16.29
C PRO A 128 -2.97 -12.11 -17.82
N VAL A 129 -2.74 -13.29 -18.37
CA VAL A 129 -2.67 -13.48 -19.83
C VAL A 129 -4.12 -13.51 -20.35
N ALA A 130 -4.43 -12.62 -21.29
CA ALA A 130 -5.74 -12.53 -21.96
C ALA A 130 -6.02 -13.76 -22.83
#